data_AF-U9UP77-F1
#
_entry.id   AF-U9UP77-F1
#
_cell.length_a   1.000
_cell.length_b   1.000
_cell.length_c   1.000
_cell.angle_alpha   90.00
_cell.angle_beta   90.00
_cell.angle_gamma   90.00
#
_symmetry.space_group_name_H-M   'P 1'
#
loop_
_entity.id
_entity.type
_entity.pdbx_description
1 polymer ?
#
loop_
_entity_poly.entity_id
_entity_poly.type
_entity_poly.pdbx_seq_one_letter_code
_entity_poly.pdbx_strand_id
1 'polypeptide(L)' 'VSAISCLHDEGIIHRDLVTSGNILIHKDNIKLSDFGLSKKIEVISRTYSTQQTLFGITSYIDPKNWVIRNIL' A
#
# COMPACT_ATOMS: atom_id res chain seq x y z
N VAL A 1 -17.23 7.52 4.20
CA VAL A 1 -15.76 7.67 4.16
C VAL A 1 -15.15 6.27 4.21
N SER A 2 -14.28 5.89 3.28
CA SER A 2 -13.64 4.55 3.26
C SER A 2 -12.39 4.53 4.17
N ALA A 3 -12.01 3.36 4.69
CA ALA A 3 -10.81 3.21 5.54
C ALA A 3 -9.53 3.72 4.85
N ILE A 4 -9.42 3.53 3.53
CA ILE A 4 -8.30 4.01 2.72
C ILE A 4 -8.26 5.53 2.63
N SER A 5 -9.43 6.18 2.49
CA SER A 5 -9.51 7.64 2.49
C SER A 5 -8.96 8.22 3.79
N CYS A 6 -9.34 7.64 4.93
CA CYS A 6 -8.84 8.06 6.24
C CYS A 6 -7.31 7.96 6.34
N LEU A 7 -6.69 6.90 5.82
CA LEU A 7 -5.23 6.79 5.81
C LEU A 7 -4.58 7.85 4.91
N HIS A 8 -5.17 8.10 3.76
CA HIS A 8 -4.64 9.09 2.81
C HIS A 8 -4.75 10.52 3.35
N ASP A 9 -5.81 10.84 4.10
CA ASP A 9 -5.97 12.13 4.77
C ASP A 9 -4.84 12.35 5.81
N GLU A 10 -4.35 11.27 6.43
CA GLU A 10 -3.19 11.27 7.34
C GLU A 10 -1.83 11.14 6.61
N GLY A 11 -1.84 11.11 5.27
CA GLY A 11 -0.63 10.95 4.46
C GLY A 11 0.06 9.59 4.61
N ILE A 12 -0.71 8.54 4.92
CA ILE A 12 -0.23 7.17 5.12
C ILE A 12 -0.63 6.30 3.92
N ILE A 13 0.33 5.55 3.38
CA ILE A 13 0.09 4.52 2.36
C ILE A 13 0.17 3.14 3.04
N HIS A 14 -0.86 2.31 2.89
CA HIS A 14 -0.91 0.97 3.51
C HIS A 14 0.08 -0.03 2.90
N ARG A 15 0.27 0.01 1.58
CA ARG A 15 1.20 -0.82 0.77
C ARG A 15 0.99 -2.35 0.82
N ASP A 16 -0.09 -2.83 1.42
CA ASP A 16 -0.42 -4.27 1.47
C ASP A 16 -1.92 -4.54 1.43
N LEU A 17 -2.64 -3.78 0.59
CA LEU A 17 -4.08 -4.01 0.35
C LEU A 17 -4.33 -5.21 -0.57
N VAL A 18 -3.24 -5.79 -1.08
CA VAL A 18 -3.23 -6.80 -2.13
C VAL A 18 -3.51 -8.19 -1.57
N THR A 19 -3.15 -8.44 -0.32
CA THR A 19 -3.29 -9.74 0.31
C THR A 19 -4.67 -9.86 0.94
N SER A 20 -5.45 -10.88 0.59
CA SER A 20 -6.82 -11.12 1.10
C SER A 20 -6.92 -11.31 2.61
N GLY A 21 -5.79 -11.35 3.33
CA GLY A 21 -5.72 -11.44 4.79
C GLY A 21 -6.00 -10.13 5.53
N ASN A 22 -5.93 -8.97 4.84
CA ASN A 22 -5.88 -7.67 5.52
C ASN A 22 -7.24 -6.97 5.59
N ILE A 23 -8.26 -7.50 4.91
CA ILE A 23 -9.64 -7.01 4.93
C ILE A 23 -10.48 -7.96 5.78
N LEU A 24 -10.90 -7.50 6.96
CA LEU A 24 -11.68 -8.27 7.92
C LEU A 24 -13.15 -7.89 7.77
N ILE A 25 -14.03 -8.89 7.63
CA ILE A 25 -15.47 -8.69 7.51
C ILE A 25 -16.17 -9.36 8.71
N HIS A 26 -16.97 -8.60 9.46
CA HIS A 26 -17.75 -9.13 10.57
C HIS A 26 -19.06 -8.37 10.73
N LYS A 27 -20.21 -9.07 10.70
CA LYS A 27 -21.55 -8.47 10.89
C LYS A 27 -21.72 -7.20 10.04
N ASP A 28 -21.48 -7.31 8.74
CA ASP A 28 -21.54 -6.21 7.77
C ASP A 28 -20.56 -5.04 8.01
N ASN A 29 -19.64 -5.17 8.95
CA ASN A 29 -18.58 -4.20 9.18
C ASN A 29 -17.30 -4.66 8.48
N ILE A 30 -16.68 -3.73 7.75
CA ILE A 30 -15.39 -3.92 7.10
C ILE A 30 -14.32 -3.21 7.92
N LYS A 31 -13.25 -3.93 8.28
CA LYS A 31 -12.08 -3.38 8.96
C LYS A 31 -10.83 -3.68 8.17
N LEU A 32 -9.90 -2.73 8.18
CA LEU A 32 -8.59 -2.88 7.58
C LEU A 32 -7.56 -3.22 8.66
N SER A 33 -6.63 -4.11 8.35
CA SER A 33 -5.62 -4.64 9.27
C SER A 33 -4.27 -4.84 8.57
N ASP A 34 -3.25 -5.21 9.34
CA ASP A 34 -1.86 -5.39 8.91
C ASP A 34 -1.18 -4.13 8.32
N PHE A 35 -0.86 -3.21 9.23
CA PHE A 35 -0.12 -1.99 8.90
C PHE A 35 1.40 -2.21 8.89
N GLY A 36 1.91 -3.45 8.94
CA GLY A 36 3.35 -3.73 9.03
C GLY A 36 4.16 -3.16 7.86
N LEU A 37 3.52 -3.01 6.71
CA LEU A 37 4.09 -2.38 5.52
C LEU A 37 3.64 -0.93 5.31
N SER A 38 2.87 -0.33 6.22
CA SER A 38 2.44 1.05 6.04
C SER A 38 3.60 2.05 6.15
N LYS A 39 3.56 3.12 5.37
CA LYS A 39 4.55 4.22 5.44
C LYS A 39 3.89 5.58 5.21
N LYS A 40 4.38 6.59 5.93
CA LYS A 40 4.06 8.00 5.63
C LYS A 40 4.71 8.44 4.34
N ILE A 41 3.98 9.18 3.51
CA ILE A 41 4.45 9.71 2.22
C ILE A 41 5.75 10.49 2.38
N GLU A 42 5.86 11.29 3.45
CA GLU A 42 7.05 12.07 3.76
C GLU A 42 8.32 11.23 4.04
N VAL A 43 8.18 9.99 4.50
CA VAL A 43 9.31 9.08 4.70
C VAL A 43 9.70 8.45 3.36
N ILE A 44 8.71 8.12 2.53
CA ILE A 44 8.94 7.54 1.21
C ILE A 44 9.64 8.57 0.32
N SER A 45 9.16 9.83 0.28
CA SER A 45 9.76 10.93 -0.50
C SER A 45 11.26 11.10 -0.24
N ARG A 46 11.70 10.92 1.02
CA ARG A 46 13.11 11.01 1.45
C ARG A 46 13.94 9.77 1.15
N THR A 47 13.32 8.61 0.96
CA THR A 47 13.99 7.30 0.81
C THR A 47 13.87 6.68 -0.60
N TYR A 48 13.20 7.36 -1.54
CA TYR A 48 13.01 6.88 -2.92
C TYR A 48 14.30 6.51 -3.66
N SER A 49 15.44 7.10 -3.30
CA SER A 49 16.74 6.80 -3.92
C SER A 49 17.40 5.51 -3.42
N THR A 50 16.99 4.96 -2.27
CA THR A 50 17.71 3.85 -1.59
C THR A 50 16.88 2.60 -1.36
N GLN A 51 15.55 2.65 -1.38
CA GLN A 51 14.70 1.48 -1.09
C GLN A 51 13.47 1.41 -1.99
N GLN A 52 13.66 1.03 -3.26
CA GLN A 52 12.57 0.53 -4.10
C GLN A 52 12.24 -0.93 -3.76
N THR A 53 12.03 -1.25 -2.48
CA THR A 53 11.61 -2.58 -2.06
C THR A 53 10.13 -2.73 -2.41
N LEU A 54 9.85 -3.54 -3.42
CA LEU A 54 8.50 -3.76 -3.89
C LEU A 54 7.82 -4.76 -2.94
N PHE A 55 6.72 -4.34 -2.32
CA PHE A 55 5.87 -5.19 -1.49
C PHE A 55 4.52 -5.36 -2.20
N GLY A 56 4.07 -6.60 -2.35
CA GLY A 56 2.80 -6.93 -3.00
C GLY A 56 2.92 -8.06 -4.05
N ILE A 57 1.76 -8.63 -4.42
CA ILE A 57 1.64 -9.65 -5.47
C ILE A 57 1.67 -8.96 -6.83
N THR A 58 2.44 -9.49 -7.78
CA THR A 58 2.70 -8.90 -9.11
C THR A 58 1.43 -8.49 -9.86
N SER A 59 0.33 -9.23 -9.68
CA SER A 59 -0.97 -8.98 -10.32
C SER A 59 -1.68 -7.70 -9.87
N TYR A 60 -1.27 -7.07 -8.76
CA TYR A 60 -1.94 -5.90 -8.17
C TYR A 60 -1.05 -4.65 -8.14
N ILE A 61 0.10 -4.70 -8.82
CA ILE A 61 0.99 -3.55 -8.96
C ILE A 61 0.41 -2.60 -10.01
N ASP A 62 0.40 -1.30 -9.71
CA ASP A 62 0.06 -0.27 -10.69
C ASP A 62 0.97 -0.39 -11.93
N PRO A 63 0.42 -0.50 -13.16
CA PRO A 63 1.19 -0.63 -14.39
C PRO A 63 2.28 0.43 -14.57
N LYS A 64 2.07 1.66 -14.08
CA LYS A 64 3.09 2.73 -14.13
C LYS A 64 4.34 2.38 -13.32
N ASN A 65 4.15 1.69 -12.19
CA ASN A 65 5.23 1.18 -11.36
C ASN A 65 5.83 -0.13 -11.88
N TRP A 66 5.07 -0.88 -12.69
CA TRP A 66 5.54 -2.09 -13.38
C TRP A 66 6.48 -1.76 -14.55
N VAL A 67 6.14 -0.75 -15.37
CA VAL A 67 6.90 -0.37 -16.58
C VAL A 67 8.29 0.17 -16.23
N ILE A 68 8.46 0.87 -15.11
CA ILE A 68 9.77 1.37 -14.63
C ILE A 68 10.77 0.21 -14.40
N ARG A 69 10.31 -1.05 -14.24
CA ARG A 69 11.16 -2.21 -13.96
C ARG A 69 11.55 -3.07 -15.16
N ASN A 70 10.89 -2.94 -16.32
CA ASN A 70 11.27 -3.71 -17.51
C ASN A 70 12.32 -3.02 -18.40
N ILE A 71 12.84 -1.86 -17.96
CA ILE A 71 13.83 -1.05 -18.70
C ILE A 71 15.15 -0.90 -17.90
N LEU A 72 15.34 -1.67 -16.81
CA LEU A 72 16.63 -1.82 -16.13
C LEU A 72 17.03 -3.29 -16.05
#